data_AF-A0A0L6WVL6-F1
#
_entry.id   AF-A0A0L6WVL6-F1
#
_cell.length_a   1.000
_cell.length_b   1.000
_cell.length_c   1.000
_cell.angle_alpha   90.00
_cell.angle_beta   90.00
_cell.angle_gamma   90.00
#
_symmetry.space_group_name_H-M   'P 1'
#
loop_
_entity.id
_entity.type
_entity.pdbx_description
1 polymer ?
#
loop_
_entity_poly.entity_id
_entity_poly.type
_entity_poly.pdbx_seq_one_letter_code
_entity_poly.pdbx_strand_id
1 'polypeptide(L)' 'MRFDRMLPSKSYLHLISTLDRNQSAILTQLWTGHAPLNAHLFRIKHLESPACPHC' A
#
# COMPACT_ATOMS: atom_id res chain seq x y z
N MET A 1 1.35 8.77 13.53
CA MET A 1 0.78 8.14 12.34
C MET A 1 -0.73 8.24 12.35
N ARG A 2 -1.34 8.82 11.31
CA ARG A 2 -2.77 8.67 11.03
C ARG A 2 -2.94 7.38 10.23
N PHE A 3 -3.17 6.28 10.91
CA PHE A 3 -3.87 5.18 10.26
C PHE A 3 -5.27 5.69 10.01
N ASP A 4 -5.63 5.90 8.74
CA ASP A 4 -7.03 5.98 8.39
C ASP A 4 -7.62 4.62 8.76
N ARG A 5 -8.28 4.55 9.93
CA ARG A 5 -8.91 3.34 10.51
C ARG A 5 -10.14 2.91 9.71
N MET A 6 -10.14 3.16 8.41
CA MET A 6 -11.16 2.65 7.55
C MET A 6 -10.67 1.27 7.13
N LEU A 7 -11.27 0.22 7.69
CA LEU A 7 -11.34 -1.08 7.00
C LEU A 7 -11.54 -0.82 5.50
N PRO A 8 -10.91 -1.59 4.59
CA PRO A 8 -11.10 -1.38 3.17
C PRO A 8 -12.59 -1.26 2.91
N SER A 9 -13.02 -0.06 2.49
CA SER A 9 -14.44 0.24 2.35
C SER A 9 -15.05 -0.77 1.39
N LYS A 10 -16.37 -1.01 1.47
CA LYS A 10 -17.04 -1.89 0.50
C LYS A 10 -16.74 -1.48 -0.95
N SER A 11 -16.56 -0.17 -1.19
CA SER A 11 -16.09 0.38 -2.47
C SER A 11 -14.65 -0.01 -2.82
N TYR A 12 -13.72 -0.01 -1.85
CA TYR A 12 -12.36 -0.49 -2.06
C TYR A 12 -12.35 -1.97 -2.43
N LEU A 13 -13.06 -2.81 -1.66
CA LEU A 13 -13.17 -4.26 -1.92
C LEU A 13 -13.78 -4.54 -3.30
N HIS A 14 -14.80 -3.77 -3.68
CA HIS A 14 -15.39 -3.87 -5.03
C HIS A 14 -14.37 -3.47 -6.11
N LEU A 15 -13.63 -2.37 -5.90
CA LEU A 15 -12.58 -1.92 -6.82
C LEU A 15 -11.50 -3.00 -7.01
N ILE A 16 -10.91 -3.53 -5.93
CA ILE A 16 -9.89 -4.58 -6.03
C ILE A 16 -10.44 -5.89 -6.62
N SER A 17 -11.74 -6.18 -6.46
CA SER A 17 -12.37 -7.37 -7.06
C SER A 17 -12.48 -7.30 -8.58
N THR A 18 -12.44 -6.09 -9.15
CA THR A 18 -12.48 -5.86 -10.60
C THR A 18 -11.09 -5.71 -11.23
N LEU A 19 -10.04 -5.66 -10.40
CA LEU A 19 -8.66 -5.48 -10.82
C LEU A 19 -7.94 -6.83 -10.92
N ASP A 20 -6.99 -6.91 -11.85
CA ASP A 20 -6.05 -8.03 -11.89
C ASP A 20 -5.23 -8.11 -10.60
N ARG A 21 -4.73 -9.31 -10.26
CA ARG A 21 -3.93 -9.56 -9.05
C ARG A 21 -2.74 -8.60 -8.90
N ASN A 22 -2.09 -8.23 -10.00
CA ASN A 22 -0.97 -7.29 -9.94
C ASN A 22 -1.43 -5.86 -9.60
N GLN A 23 -2.55 -5.43 -10.18
CA GLN A 23 -3.09 -4.08 -9.95
C GLN A 23 -3.65 -3.94 -8.53
N SER A 24 -4.38 -4.95 -8.05
CA SER A 24 -4.87 -4.99 -6.67
C SER A 24 -3.72 -5.04 -5.65
N ALA A 25 -2.63 -5.76 -5.93
CA ALA A 25 -1.44 -5.77 -5.09
C ALA A 25 -0.77 -4.39 -5.00
N ILE A 26 -0.58 -3.70 -6.14
CA ILE A 26 -0.01 -2.34 -6.17
C ILE A 26 -0.93 -1.37 -5.41
N LEU A 27 -2.24 -1.44 -5.64
CA LEU A 27 -3.21 -0.56 -5.01
C LEU A 27 -3.27 -0.80 -3.49
N THR A 28 -3.14 -2.05 -3.04
CA THR A 28 -2.98 -2.41 -1.62
C THR A 28 -1.69 -1.84 -1.05
N GLN A 29 -0.57 -1.95 -1.76
CA GLN A 29 0.71 -1.40 -1.33
C GLN A 29 0.67 0.12 -1.19
N LEU A 30 0.05 0.82 -2.15
CA LEU A 30 -0.13 2.28 -2.13
C LEU A 30 -1.05 2.73 -1.01
N TRP A 31 -2.17 2.04 -0.82
CA TRP A 31 -3.19 2.42 0.16
C TRP A 31 -2.69 2.23 1.60
N THR A 32 -1.92 1.17 1.80
CA THR A 32 -1.45 0.82 3.14
C THR A 32 -0.09 1.46 3.46
N GLY A 33 0.73 1.79 2.45
CA GLY A 33 2.08 2.33 2.66
C GLY A 33 3.07 1.31 3.27
N HIS A 34 2.83 0.01 3.06
CA HIS A 34 3.60 -1.07 3.70
C HIS A 34 4.97 -1.29 3.04
N ALA A 35 5.76 -2.18 3.66
CA ALA A 35 7.14 -2.53 3.30
C ALA A 35 7.44 -2.64 1.79
N PRO A 36 6.60 -3.21 0.91
CA PRO A 36 6.92 -3.30 -0.52
C PRO A 36 6.97 -1.93 -1.21
N LEU A 37 6.07 -1.00 -0.83
CA LEU A 37 6.07 0.36 -1.35
C LEU A 37 7.29 1.12 -0.84
N ASN A 38 7.56 1.04 0.45
CA ASN A 38 8.71 1.71 1.06
C ASN A 38 10.03 1.16 0.51
N ALA A 39 10.13 -0.13 0.24
CA ALA A 39 11.29 -0.74 -0.41
C ALA A 39 11.49 -0.19 -1.84
N HIS A 40 10.40 -0.03 -2.61
CA HIS A 40 10.48 0.58 -3.93
C HIS A 40 10.90 2.05 -3.88
N LEU A 41 10.31 2.83 -2.97
CA LEU A 41 10.61 4.25 -2.76
C LEU A 41 12.04 4.46 -2.22
N PHE A 42 12.53 3.58 -1.35
CA PHE A 42 13.92 3.58 -0.88
C PHE A 42 14.90 3.29 -2.03
N ARG A 43 14.56 2.34 -2.91
CA ARG A 43 15.38 2.03 -4.10
C ARG A 43 15.52 3.23 -5.03
N ILE A 44 14.50 4.07 -5.18
CA ILE A 44 14.58 5.31 -5.98
C ILE A 44 15.07 6.53 -5.16
N LYS A 45 15.56 6.31 -3.92
CA LYS A 45 16.07 7.33 -2.99
C LYS A 45 15.05 8.40 -2.59
N HIS A 46 13.76 8.09 -2.67
CA HIS A 46 12.69 8.98 -2.24
C HIS A 46 12.36 8.82 -0.75
N LEU A 47 12.71 7.67 -0.16
CA LEU A 47 12.61 7.42 1.27
C LEU A 47 13.98 7.07 1.86
N GLU A 48 14.18 7.42 3.12
CA GLU A 48 15.43 7.18 3.85
C GLU A 48 15.53 5.75 4.42
N SER A 49 14.40 5.04 4.52
CA SER A 49 14.35 3.67 5.02
C SER A 49 13.37 2.81 4.21
N PRO A 50 13.74 1.56 3.89
CA PRO A 50 12.84 0.60 3.25
C PRO A 50 11.84 -0.01 4.25
N ALA A 51 12.09 0.12 5.55
CA ALA A 51 11.27 -0.48 6.59
C ALA A 51 10.10 0.43 6.96
N CYS A 52 8.90 -0.12 6.97
CA CYS A 52 7.74 0.54 7.57
C CYS A 52 7.72 0.18 9.06
N PRO A 53 7.74 1.16 9.99
CA PRO A 53 7.78 0.91 11.44
C PRO A 53 6.47 0.31 12.01
N HIS A 54 5.49 0.04 11.13
CA HIS A 54 4.19 -0.53 11.46
C HIS A 54 3.89 -1.83 10.71
N CYS A 55 4.84 -2.31 9.90
CA CYS A 55 4.78 -3.63 9.27
C CYS A 55 5.44 -4.68 10.15
#